data_AF-A0A3L8PZQ4-F1
#
_entry.id   AF-A0A3L8PZQ4-F1
#
_cell.length_a   1.000
_cell.length_b   1.000
_cell.length_c   1.000
_cell.angle_alpha   90.00
_cell.angle_beta   90.00
_cell.angle_gamma   90.00
#
_symmetry.space_group_name_H-M   'P 1'
#
loop_
_entity.id
_entity.type
_entity.pdbx_description
1 polymer ?
#
loop_
_entity_poly.entity_id
_entity_poly.type
_entity_poly.pdbx_seq_one_letter_code
_entity_poly.pdbx_strand_id
1 'polypeptide(L)'
;MKVNSLNTNTATNSILSSRSRALVAHLFLISILLMAPELAFADPISSERKKVSSILIAGIKEILLNSPLEKTGNGIEPLKLGEDSLKKEALIQIKTLKSLTYRQEKNSELLRLTQKYIKLGRYDLAVIFSQEITYRHQKNSLSTQIAQASITSGDFDTAQKAIDAITFTSDKNQLTQALLKRVGSK
;
A
#
# COMPACT_ATOMS: atom_id res chain seq x y z
N MET A 1 -72.88 29.44 -28.64
CA MET A 1 -71.48 29.15 -29.04
C MET A 1 -70.63 29.32 -27.78
N LYS A 2 -70.29 28.28 -27.03
CA LYS A 2 -69.36 27.15 -27.24
C LYS A 2 -67.88 27.57 -27.10
N VAL A 3 -67.41 27.37 -25.85
CA VAL A 3 -66.11 26.94 -25.29
C VAL A 3 -64.82 27.59 -25.78
N ASN A 4 -63.91 27.87 -24.84
CA ASN A 4 -62.57 27.27 -24.85
C ASN A 4 -61.93 27.29 -23.45
N SER A 5 -61.89 26.11 -22.85
CA SER A 5 -61.04 25.74 -21.71
C SER A 5 -59.59 25.58 -22.19
N LEU A 6 -58.65 26.29 -21.58
CA LEU A 6 -57.22 26.07 -21.83
C LEU A 6 -56.76 24.74 -21.23
N ASN A 7 -56.21 23.89 -22.10
CA ASN A 7 -55.59 22.61 -21.83
C ASN A 7 -54.16 22.82 -21.27
N THR A 8 -53.88 22.31 -20.06
CA THR A 8 -52.59 22.42 -19.37
C THR A 8 -51.78 21.11 -19.34
N ASN A 9 -51.83 20.27 -20.39
CA ASN A 9 -51.18 18.94 -20.36
C ASN A 9 -49.91 18.78 -21.21
N THR A 10 -49.27 19.86 -21.69
CA THR A 10 -48.18 19.71 -22.68
C THR A 10 -46.75 19.92 -22.15
N ALA A 11 -46.56 20.25 -20.87
CA ALA A 11 -45.22 20.55 -20.31
C ALA A 11 -44.54 19.36 -19.57
N THR A 12 -45.26 18.28 -19.26
CA THR A 12 -44.74 17.20 -18.40
C THR A 12 -44.15 16.01 -19.17
N ASN A 13 -44.47 15.83 -20.45
CA ASN A 13 -44.03 14.67 -21.24
C ASN A 13 -42.64 14.79 -21.88
N SER A 14 -42.10 16.00 -22.07
CA SER A 14 -40.77 16.20 -22.66
C SER A 14 -39.63 15.96 -21.66
N ILE A 15 -39.84 16.34 -20.39
CA ILE A 15 -38.84 16.23 -19.32
C ILE A 15 -38.66 14.77 -18.91
N LEU A 16 -39.75 13.99 -18.84
CA LEU A 16 -39.70 12.57 -18.50
C LEU A 16 -38.95 11.73 -19.56
N SER A 17 -39.07 12.10 -20.84
CA SER A 17 -38.34 11.48 -21.95
C SER A 17 -36.82 11.74 -21.90
N SER A 18 -36.40 12.96 -21.53
CA SER A 18 -34.97 13.30 -21.44
C SER A 18 -34.26 12.56 -20.29
N ARG A 19 -34.92 12.43 -19.12
CA ARG A 19 -34.36 11.73 -17.96
C ARG A 19 -34.29 10.22 -18.19
N SER A 20 -35.29 9.64 -18.85
CA SER A 20 -35.27 8.22 -19.24
C SER A 20 -34.18 7.92 -20.27
N ARG A 21 -33.92 8.81 -21.24
CA ARG A 21 -32.82 8.66 -22.20
C ARG A 21 -31.45 8.76 -21.54
N ALA A 22 -31.28 9.69 -20.59
CA ALA A 22 -30.04 9.82 -19.84
C ALA A 22 -29.77 8.57 -18.98
N LEU A 23 -30.80 8.00 -18.36
CA LEU A 23 -30.68 6.82 -17.50
C LEU A 23 -30.39 5.56 -18.31
N VAL A 24 -30.99 5.41 -19.51
CA VAL A 24 -30.67 4.34 -20.46
C VAL A 24 -29.23 4.46 -20.99
N ALA A 25 -28.77 5.67 -21.32
CA ALA A 25 -27.39 5.89 -21.73
C ALA A 25 -26.39 5.56 -20.60
N HIS A 26 -26.74 5.89 -19.35
CA HIS A 26 -25.91 5.58 -18.19
C HIS A 26 -25.82 4.07 -17.94
N LEU A 27 -26.95 3.36 -18.01
CA LEU A 27 -26.98 1.91 -17.86
C LEU A 27 -26.25 1.20 -19.02
N PHE A 28 -26.32 1.73 -20.24
CA PHE A 28 -25.60 1.21 -21.38
C PHE A 28 -24.07 1.36 -21.23
N LEU A 29 -23.61 2.51 -20.74
CA LEU A 29 -22.20 2.75 -20.42
C LEU A 29 -21.67 1.81 -19.31
N ILE A 30 -22.50 1.55 -18.29
CA ILE A 30 -22.16 0.62 -17.20
C ILE A 30 -22.06 -0.82 -17.74
N SER A 31 -22.96 -1.24 -18.64
CA SER A 31 -22.86 -2.56 -19.29
C SER A 31 -21.62 -2.73 -20.15
N ILE A 32 -21.19 -1.70 -20.90
CA ILE A 32 -19.95 -1.74 -21.67
C ILE A 32 -18.74 -1.91 -20.72
N LEU A 33 -18.74 -1.21 -19.58
CA LEU A 33 -17.67 -1.28 -18.59
C LEU A 33 -17.59 -2.65 -17.89
N LEU A 34 -18.71 -3.35 -17.75
CA LEU A 34 -18.80 -4.69 -17.16
C LEU A 34 -18.43 -5.82 -18.14
N MET A 35 -18.66 -5.65 -19.45
CA MET A 35 -18.35 -6.69 -20.45
C MET A 35 -16.91 -6.63 -20.99
N ALA A 36 -16.18 -5.53 -20.80
CA ALA A 36 -14.80 -5.38 -21.24
C ALA A 36 -13.92 -4.70 -20.16
N PRO A 37 -13.59 -5.38 -19.05
CA PRO A 37 -12.75 -4.81 -18.00
C PRO A 37 -11.31 -4.49 -18.48
N GLU A 38 -10.90 -5.07 -19.61
CA GLU A 38 -9.57 -4.88 -20.24
C GLU A 38 -9.42 -3.55 -21.00
N LEU A 39 -10.50 -2.81 -21.28
CA LEU A 39 -10.43 -1.48 -21.92
C LEU A 39 -10.43 -0.32 -20.90
N ALA A 40 -10.46 -0.62 -19.60
CA ALA A 40 -10.36 0.36 -18.55
C ALA A 40 -8.87 0.65 -18.22
N PHE A 41 -8.39 1.78 -18.76
CA PHE A 41 -7.16 2.48 -18.35
C PHE A 41 -5.82 1.80 -18.69
N ALA A 42 -5.50 1.71 -19.98
CA ALA A 42 -4.12 1.98 -20.39
C ALA A 42 -3.92 3.50 -20.37
N ASP A 43 -3.65 4.06 -19.18
CA ASP A 43 -3.31 5.47 -19.01
C ASP A 43 -1.82 5.62 -19.39
N PRO A 44 -1.46 6.10 -20.61
CA PRO A 44 -0.07 6.11 -21.09
C PRO A 44 0.82 6.98 -20.21
N ILE A 45 0.21 7.99 -19.59
CA ILE A 45 0.85 8.90 -18.64
C ILE A 45 1.23 8.18 -17.34
N SER A 46 0.56 7.08 -16.95
CA SER A 46 0.98 6.27 -15.79
C SER A 46 2.31 5.54 -16.04
N SER A 47 2.58 5.15 -17.29
CA SER A 47 3.82 4.46 -17.67
C SER A 47 4.99 5.45 -17.69
N GLU A 48 4.80 6.63 -18.26
CA GLU A 48 5.81 7.69 -18.21
C GLU A 48 6.03 8.24 -16.80
N ARG A 49 4.98 8.42 -15.99
CA ARG A 49 5.10 8.81 -14.58
C ARG A 49 5.83 7.77 -13.74
N LYS A 50 5.63 6.47 -14.00
CA LYS A 50 6.43 5.40 -13.38
C LYS A 50 7.90 5.49 -13.75
N LYS A 51 8.23 5.84 -15.01
CA LYS A 51 9.62 6.07 -15.45
C LYS A 51 10.23 7.32 -14.80
N VAL A 52 9.50 8.43 -14.73
CA VAL A 52 9.99 9.66 -14.09
C VAL A 52 10.17 9.45 -12.58
N SER A 53 9.22 8.78 -11.92
CA SER A 53 9.32 8.43 -10.51
C SER A 53 10.50 7.48 -10.26
N SER A 54 10.72 6.46 -11.09
CA SER A 54 11.87 5.57 -10.95
C SER A 54 13.21 6.27 -11.19
N ILE A 55 13.29 7.22 -12.13
CA ILE A 55 14.47 8.05 -12.37
C ILE A 55 14.74 8.98 -11.19
N LEU A 56 13.71 9.64 -10.65
CA LEU A 56 13.86 10.54 -9.49
C LEU A 56 14.27 9.75 -8.24
N ILE A 57 13.67 8.58 -8.02
CA ILE A 57 14.05 7.66 -6.94
C ILE A 57 15.50 7.19 -7.11
N ALA A 58 15.92 6.86 -8.33
CA ALA A 58 17.30 6.48 -8.62
C ALA A 58 18.28 7.64 -8.38
N GLY A 59 17.95 8.86 -8.81
CA GLY A 59 18.77 10.06 -8.59
C GLY A 59 18.89 10.43 -7.12
N ILE A 60 17.79 10.40 -6.36
CA ILE A 60 17.80 10.63 -4.90
C ILE A 60 18.63 9.53 -4.21
N LYS A 61 18.53 8.28 -4.66
CA LYS A 61 19.33 7.17 -4.15
C LYS A 61 20.83 7.38 -4.42
N GLU A 62 21.23 7.81 -5.62
CA GLU A 62 22.63 8.13 -5.93
C GLU A 62 23.17 9.29 -5.11
N ILE A 63 22.41 10.38 -4.94
CA ILE A 63 22.84 11.54 -4.16
C ILE A 63 23.05 11.16 -2.69
N LEU A 64 22.16 10.33 -2.13
CA LEU A 64 22.27 9.85 -0.75
C LEU A 64 23.38 8.79 -0.56
N LEU A 65 23.72 8.03 -1.60
CA LEU A 65 24.82 7.06 -1.58
C LEU A 65 26.20 7.71 -1.82
N ASN A 66 26.26 8.75 -2.65
CA ASN A 66 27.49 9.46 -3.02
C ASN A 66 27.79 10.67 -2.11
N SER A 67 26.98 10.89 -1.08
CA SER A 67 27.29 11.87 -0.03
C SER A 67 28.56 11.41 0.72
N PRO A 68 29.60 12.26 0.88
CA PRO A 68 30.85 11.84 1.50
C PRO A 68 30.61 11.42 2.95
N LEU A 69 30.74 10.13 3.22
CA LEU A 69 30.97 9.63 4.56
C LEU A 69 32.47 9.69 4.78
N GLU A 70 32.92 10.49 5.75
CA GLU A 70 34.32 10.50 6.13
C GLU A 70 34.78 9.06 6.50
N LYS A 71 35.71 8.55 5.67
CA LYS A 71 36.94 7.76 5.93
C LYS A 71 36.84 6.62 6.97
N THR A 72 37.26 5.37 6.74
CA THR A 72 38.59 4.86 6.29
C THR A 72 38.51 3.33 6.06
N GLY A 73 39.32 2.80 5.14
CA GLY A 73 40.07 1.55 5.41
C GLY A 73 39.74 0.30 4.58
N ASN A 74 40.52 0.13 3.50
CA ASN A 74 40.93 -1.07 2.74
C ASN A 74 40.44 -2.48 3.14
N GLY A 75 40.07 -3.26 2.12
CA GLY A 75 40.15 -4.73 2.12
C GLY A 75 39.08 -5.39 1.26
N ILE A 76 39.48 -6.04 0.17
CA ILE A 76 38.58 -6.82 -0.69
C ILE A 76 38.18 -8.10 0.06
N GLU A 77 36.96 -8.13 0.60
CA GLU A 77 36.27 -9.36 1.02
C GLU A 77 34.88 -9.42 0.35
N PRO A 78 34.39 -10.62 -0.01
CA PRO A 78 33.09 -10.78 -0.65
C PRO A 78 31.98 -10.16 0.22
N LEU A 79 31.17 -9.29 -0.39
CA LEU A 79 30.12 -8.45 0.20
C LEU A 79 29.21 -9.18 1.21
N LYS A 80 29.66 -9.31 2.46
CA LYS A 80 28.79 -9.39 3.62
C LYS A 80 28.19 -8.00 3.79
N LEU A 81 26.99 -7.80 3.23
CA LEU A 81 26.22 -6.58 3.49
C LEU A 81 25.84 -6.59 4.97
N GLY A 82 26.70 -6.03 5.82
CA GLY A 82 26.57 -6.06 7.28
C GLY A 82 25.19 -5.57 7.71
N GLU A 83 24.66 -6.12 8.81
CA GLU A 83 23.33 -5.78 9.32
C GLU A 83 23.10 -4.27 9.47
N ASP A 84 24.17 -3.54 9.74
CA ASP A 84 24.20 -2.07 9.86
C ASP A 84 23.94 -1.35 8.53
N SER A 85 24.42 -1.90 7.41
CA SER A 85 24.14 -1.36 6.08
C SER A 85 22.67 -1.51 5.71
N LEU A 86 22.07 -2.67 6.02
CA LEU A 86 20.65 -2.91 5.75
C LEU A 86 19.74 -2.02 6.61
N LYS A 87 20.08 -1.82 7.89
CA LYS A 87 19.36 -0.90 8.77
C LYS A 87 19.46 0.55 8.27
N LYS A 88 20.66 0.99 7.87
CA LYS A 88 20.87 2.33 7.30
C LYS A 88 20.06 2.54 6.03
N GLU A 89 20.06 1.58 5.11
CA GLU A 89 19.25 1.63 3.89
C GLU A 89 17.75 1.72 4.21
N ALA A 90 17.27 0.90 5.15
CA ALA A 90 15.87 0.90 5.58
C ALA A 90 15.46 2.26 6.17
N LEU A 91 16.32 2.86 7.00
CA LEU A 91 16.07 4.17 7.61
C LEU A 91 16.00 5.29 6.56
N ILE A 92 16.86 5.24 5.55
CA ILE A 92 16.79 6.18 4.42
C ILE A 92 15.48 5.99 3.66
N GLN A 93 15.12 4.74 3.32
CA GLN A 93 13.90 4.43 2.58
C GLN A 93 12.64 4.90 3.31
N ILE A 94 12.51 4.61 4.61
CA ILE A 94 11.32 5.01 5.37
C ILE A 94 11.21 6.54 5.48
N LYS A 95 12.34 7.25 5.62
CA LYS A 95 12.35 8.72 5.63
C LYS A 95 11.89 9.28 4.28
N THR A 96 12.38 8.74 3.17
CA THR A 96 11.95 9.12 1.82
C THR A 96 10.46 8.85 1.60
N LEU A 97 9.96 7.70 2.06
CA LEU A 97 8.53 7.37 1.96
C LEU A 97 7.64 8.28 2.80
N LYS A 98 8.13 8.78 3.94
CA LYS A 98 7.40 9.75 4.74
C LYS A 98 7.23 11.09 4.04
N SER A 99 8.15 11.49 3.17
CA SER A 99 8.04 12.70 2.35
C SER A 99 7.15 12.56 1.11
N LEU A 100 6.72 11.35 0.73
CA LEU A 100 5.85 11.17 -0.43
C LEU A 100 4.44 11.70 -0.16
N THR A 101 3.96 12.56 -1.05
CA THR A 101 2.62 13.18 -0.98
C THR A 101 1.52 12.22 -1.44
N TYR A 102 1.81 11.39 -2.45
CA TYR A 102 0.81 10.50 -3.04
C TYR A 102 0.63 9.23 -2.20
N ARG A 103 -0.53 9.13 -1.55
CA ARG A 103 -0.87 8.05 -0.61
C ARG A 103 -0.78 6.65 -1.23
N GLN A 104 -1.27 6.48 -2.46
CA GLN A 104 -1.30 5.20 -3.16
C GLN A 104 0.12 4.71 -3.47
N GLU A 105 0.97 5.59 -4.02
CA GLU A 105 2.36 5.26 -4.36
C GLU A 105 3.17 4.95 -3.10
N LYS A 106 3.06 5.81 -2.08
CA LYS A 106 3.65 5.57 -0.76
C LYS A 106 3.24 4.21 -0.22
N ASN A 107 1.95 3.90 -0.21
CA ASN A 107 1.46 2.64 0.32
C ASN A 107 1.94 1.44 -0.51
N SER A 108 1.95 1.53 -1.83
CA SER A 108 2.47 0.46 -2.69
C SER A 108 3.92 0.12 -2.37
N GLU A 109 4.76 1.13 -2.17
CA GLU A 109 6.17 0.94 -1.87
C GLU A 109 6.39 0.43 -0.42
N LEU A 110 5.58 0.89 0.54
CA LEU A 110 5.56 0.34 1.90
C LEU A 110 5.22 -1.15 1.91
N LEU A 111 4.24 -1.60 1.11
CA LEU A 111 3.91 -3.01 0.98
C LEU A 111 5.09 -3.81 0.42
N ARG A 112 5.69 -3.30 -0.67
CA ARG A 112 6.81 -3.95 -1.35
C ARG A 112 8.02 -4.12 -0.42
N LEU A 113 8.38 -3.07 0.32
CA LEU A 113 9.50 -3.10 1.26
C LEU A 113 9.20 -3.97 2.48
N THR A 114 7.99 -3.90 3.03
CA THR A 114 7.57 -4.79 4.13
C THR A 114 7.75 -6.26 3.72
N GLN A 115 7.23 -6.64 2.55
CA GLN A 115 7.39 -7.99 2.02
C GLN A 115 8.85 -8.37 1.74
N LYS A 116 9.67 -7.43 1.22
CA LYS A 116 11.11 -7.64 1.04
C LYS A 116 11.76 -8.02 2.38
N TYR A 117 11.50 -7.28 3.45
CA TYR A 117 12.13 -7.54 4.75
C TYR A 117 11.59 -8.79 5.44
N ILE A 118 10.31 -9.15 5.25
CA ILE A 118 9.77 -10.46 5.67
C ILE A 118 10.54 -11.60 5.01
N LYS A 119 10.77 -11.52 3.68
CA LYS A 119 11.49 -12.56 2.91
C LYS A 119 12.96 -12.67 3.32
N LEU A 120 13.57 -11.57 3.77
CA LEU A 120 14.94 -11.55 4.28
C LEU A 120 15.05 -12.01 5.74
N GLY A 121 13.95 -12.36 6.40
CA GLY A 121 13.93 -12.70 7.83
C GLY A 121 14.22 -11.51 8.75
N ARG A 122 14.26 -10.29 8.21
CA ARG A 122 14.50 -9.05 8.95
C ARG A 122 13.18 -8.48 9.45
N TYR A 123 12.56 -9.20 10.36
CA TYR A 123 11.25 -8.85 10.93
C TYR A 123 11.28 -7.51 11.67
N ASP A 124 12.41 -7.20 12.32
CA ASP A 124 12.69 -5.90 12.95
C ASP A 124 12.46 -4.74 11.98
N LEU A 125 12.98 -4.86 10.76
CA LEU A 125 12.80 -3.88 9.70
C LEU A 125 11.38 -3.93 9.12
N ALA A 126 10.83 -5.13 8.90
CA ALA A 126 9.49 -5.29 8.35
C ALA A 126 8.41 -4.57 9.20
N VAL A 127 8.52 -4.61 10.53
CA VAL A 127 7.61 -3.89 11.44
C VAL A 127 7.63 -2.38 11.18
N ILE A 128 8.80 -1.79 10.96
CA ILE A 128 8.93 -0.34 10.75
C ILE A 128 8.12 0.10 9.51
N PHE A 129 8.22 -0.65 8.41
CA PHE A 129 7.46 -0.33 7.20
C PHE A 129 5.98 -0.67 7.33
N SER A 130 5.63 -1.78 7.99
CA SER A 130 4.23 -2.20 8.11
C SER A 130 3.38 -1.21 8.90
N GLN A 131 3.97 -0.56 9.91
CA GLN A 131 3.29 0.43 10.75
C GLN A 131 2.83 1.67 9.98
N GLU A 132 3.54 2.03 8.91
CA GLU A 132 3.26 3.22 8.08
C GLU A 132 2.23 2.95 6.97
N ILE A 133 1.83 1.68 6.77
CA ILE A 133 0.82 1.30 5.77
C ILE A 133 -0.52 1.95 6.11
N THR A 134 -1.13 2.59 5.12
CA THR A 134 -2.36 3.36 5.31
C THR A 134 -3.61 2.49 5.29
N TYR A 135 -3.67 1.48 4.43
CA TYR A 135 -4.87 0.65 4.30
C TYR A 135 -4.91 -0.44 5.36
N ARG A 136 -5.93 -0.36 6.22
CA ARG A 136 -6.11 -1.23 7.41
C ARG A 136 -5.96 -2.71 7.10
N HIS A 137 -6.67 -3.24 6.09
CA HIS A 137 -6.63 -4.66 5.75
C HIS A 137 -5.23 -5.15 5.38
N GLN A 138 -4.49 -4.35 4.61
CA GLN A 138 -3.13 -4.70 4.18
C GLN A 138 -2.14 -4.62 5.34
N LYS A 139 -2.24 -3.56 6.16
CA LYS A 139 -1.44 -3.40 7.38
C LYS A 139 -1.66 -4.58 8.32
N ASN A 140 -2.92 -4.95 8.55
CA ASN A 140 -3.27 -6.06 9.42
C ASN A 140 -2.69 -7.38 8.88
N SER A 141 -2.92 -7.68 7.59
CA SER A 141 -2.39 -8.89 6.95
C SER A 141 -0.88 -9.04 7.08
N LEU A 142 -0.11 -7.97 6.82
CA LEU A 142 1.35 -8.01 6.94
C LEU A 142 1.81 -8.07 8.39
N SER A 143 1.14 -7.36 9.31
CA SER A 143 1.47 -7.42 10.74
C SER A 143 1.24 -8.83 11.31
N THR A 144 0.15 -9.52 10.90
CA THR A 144 -0.10 -10.93 11.23
C THR A 144 1.02 -11.84 10.72
N GLN A 145 1.47 -11.65 9.47
CA GLN A 145 2.58 -12.43 8.90
C GLN A 145 3.89 -12.22 9.68
N ILE A 146 4.23 -10.96 9.99
CA ILE A 146 5.44 -10.62 10.74
C ILE A 146 5.38 -11.21 12.15
N ALA A 147 4.26 -11.04 12.85
CA ALA A 147 4.05 -11.60 14.19
C ALA A 147 4.24 -13.12 14.19
N GLN A 148 3.57 -13.83 13.28
CA GLN A 148 3.67 -15.28 13.18
C GLN A 148 5.11 -15.75 12.92
N ALA A 149 5.82 -15.09 12.00
CA ALA A 149 7.20 -15.43 11.67
C ALA A 149 8.18 -15.13 12.83
N SER A 150 7.94 -14.03 13.55
CA SER A 150 8.74 -13.64 14.72
C SER A 150 8.53 -14.61 15.90
N ILE A 151 7.29 -15.06 16.15
CA ILE A 151 6.98 -16.11 17.15
C ILE A 151 7.69 -17.42 16.80
N THR A 152 7.69 -17.80 15.51
CA THR A 152 8.32 -19.03 15.05
C THR A 152 9.84 -18.98 15.23
N SER A 153 10.47 -17.85 14.87
CA SER A 153 11.92 -17.63 15.01
C SER A 153 12.39 -17.35 16.43
N GLY A 154 11.48 -17.05 17.36
CA GLY A 154 11.79 -16.78 18.76
C GLY A 154 12.16 -15.32 19.06
N ASP A 155 12.02 -14.41 18.09
CA ASP A 155 12.12 -12.97 18.29
C ASP A 155 10.80 -12.44 18.87
N PHE A 156 10.64 -12.61 20.18
CA PHE A 156 9.40 -12.29 20.88
C PHE A 156 9.15 -10.78 21.00
N ASP A 157 10.20 -9.95 21.02
CA ASP A 157 10.06 -8.49 21.06
C ASP A 157 9.48 -7.96 19.75
N THR A 158 9.99 -8.45 18.61
CA THR A 158 9.44 -8.09 17.30
C THR A 158 8.04 -8.67 17.12
N ALA A 159 7.78 -9.89 17.61
CA ALA A 159 6.44 -10.46 17.60
C ALA A 159 5.43 -9.57 18.33
N GLN A 160 5.76 -9.12 19.54
CA GLN A 160 4.88 -8.25 20.32
C GLN A 160 4.60 -6.93 19.59
N LYS A 161 5.63 -6.27 19.04
CA LYS A 161 5.46 -5.03 18.26
C LYS A 161 4.55 -5.22 17.04
N ALA A 162 4.67 -6.36 16.36
CA ALA A 162 3.82 -6.69 15.22
C ALA A 162 2.36 -6.95 15.66
N ILE A 163 2.15 -7.68 16.76
CA ILE A 163 0.82 -7.93 17.34
C ILE A 163 0.13 -6.63 17.74
N ASP A 164 0.87 -5.66 18.29
CA ASP A 164 0.29 -4.38 18.69
C ASP A 164 -0.17 -3.53 17.50
N ALA A 165 0.37 -3.76 16.31
CA ALA A 165 -0.06 -3.13 15.08
C ALA A 165 -1.32 -3.78 14.45
N ILE A 166 -1.76 -4.94 14.93
CA ILE A 166 -2.95 -5.66 14.45
C ILE A 166 -4.21 -5.00 15.00
N THR A 167 -5.15 -4.70 14.09
CA THR A 167 -6.41 -4.05 14.43
C THR A 167 -7.58 -5.02 14.54
N PHE A 168 -7.50 -6.19 13.89
CA PHE A 168 -8.54 -7.21 14.00
C PHE A 168 -8.34 -8.03 15.27
N THR A 169 -9.31 -7.90 16.18
CA THR A 169 -9.26 -8.51 17.52
C THR A 169 -9.07 -10.03 17.48
N SER A 170 -9.70 -10.70 16.52
CA SER A 170 -9.56 -12.16 16.36
C SER A 170 -8.09 -12.56 16.11
N ASP A 171 -7.46 -11.95 15.10
CA ASP A 171 -6.07 -12.20 14.74
C ASP A 171 -5.13 -11.85 15.91
N LYS A 172 -5.38 -10.70 16.55
CA LYS A 172 -4.58 -10.23 17.68
C LYS A 172 -4.64 -11.22 18.83
N ASN A 173 -5.83 -11.65 19.23
CA ASN A 173 -6.02 -12.59 20.33
C ASN A 173 -5.35 -13.94 20.05
N GLN A 174 -5.50 -14.45 18.82
CA GLN A 174 -4.88 -15.71 18.41
C GLN A 174 -3.35 -15.64 18.52
N LEU A 175 -2.73 -14.57 17.99
CA LEU A 175 -1.28 -14.41 18.03
C LEU A 175 -0.74 -14.12 19.43
N THR A 176 -1.46 -13.36 20.24
CA THR A 176 -1.10 -13.15 21.66
C THR A 176 -1.10 -14.48 22.42
N GLN A 177 -2.10 -15.34 22.22
CA GLN A 177 -2.11 -16.67 22.84
C GLN A 177 -0.94 -17.53 22.34
N ALA A 178 -0.64 -17.50 21.04
CA ALA A 178 0.49 -18.22 20.46
C ALA A 178 1.83 -17.74 21.06
N LEU A 179 2.00 -16.42 21.23
CA LEU A 179 3.17 -15.83 21.87
C LEU A 179 3.31 -16.29 23.32
N LEU A 180 2.25 -16.19 24.13
CA LEU A 180 2.27 -16.62 25.54
C LEU A 180 2.63 -18.09 25.70
N LYS A 181 2.07 -18.97 24.86
CA LYS A 181 2.44 -20.39 24.86
C LYS A 181 3.92 -20.59 24.57
N ARG A 182 4.49 -19.85 23.61
CA ARG A 182 5.91 -19.99 23.22
C ARG A 182 6.87 -19.40 24.24
N VAL A 183 6.50 -18.30 24.90
CA VAL A 183 7.29 -17.69 25.97
C VAL A 183 7.28 -18.56 27.23
N GLY A 184 6.11 -19.09 27.62
CA GLY A 184 5.99 -19.94 28.81
C GLY A 184 6.49 -21.39 28.65
N SER A 185 6.91 -21.80 27.44
CA SER A 185 7.49 -23.13 27.19
C SER A 185 9.03 -23.14 27.16
N LYS A 186 9.69 -21.99 27.38
CA LYS A 186 11.14 -21.89 27.56
C LYS A 186 11.49 -21.94 29.04
#